data_AF-A0A950QT66-F1
#
_entry.id   AF-A0A950QT66-F1
#
_cell.length_a   1.000
_cell.length_b   1.000
_cell.length_c   1.000
_cell.angle_alpha   90.00
_cell.angle_beta   90.00
_cell.angle_gamma   90.00
#
_symmetry.space_group_name_H-M   'P 1'
#
loop_
_entity.id
_entity.type
_entity.pdbx_description
1 polymer ?
#
loop_
_entity_poly.entity_id
_entity_poly.type
_entity_poly.pdbx_seq_one_letter_code
_entity_poly.pdbx_strand_id
1 'polypeptide(L)'
;LFNVAAELHARFPGFVGSQQHLARLATLSLVLVAVALLNRDRKTLKEIPGGAQAIYDQQYQMARFLATYYPNAPIAANDIGAITFYGNHDCLDLVGLATVEVADLRAKNAFTTDQIQRLAEEHRTRVAVVYPSWFVGTQKLPSDWLQVGTWRLNPYERGFLGDTYVAFYAVHPQETEYLARSLRAFESRVPPNVQQSGLYLKSQTLTARVNE
;
A
#
# COMPACT_ATOMS: atom_id res chain seq x y z
N LEU A 1 19.91 59.31 12.18
CA LEU A 1 18.93 58.31 11.70
C LEU A 1 17.48 58.80 11.83
N PHE A 2 17.07 59.42 12.95
CA PHE A 2 15.73 60.02 13.09
C PHE A 2 15.36 61.10 12.06
N ASN A 3 16.32 61.90 11.57
CA ASN A 3 16.04 62.97 10.59
C ASN A 3 15.73 62.48 9.17
N VAL A 4 16.30 61.34 8.74
CA VAL A 4 16.12 60.86 7.35
C VAL A 4 14.71 60.31 7.11
N ALA A 5 14.13 59.64 8.12
CA ALA A 5 12.76 59.12 8.04
C ALA A 5 11.70 60.25 8.03
N ALA A 6 11.94 61.33 8.76
CA ALA A 6 11.04 62.49 8.79
C ALA A 6 11.05 63.28 7.46
N GLU A 7 12.23 63.44 6.86
CA GLU A 7 12.41 64.20 5.61
C GLU A 7 11.85 63.45 4.38
N LEU A 8 11.92 62.11 4.37
CA LEU A 8 11.27 61.27 3.37
C LEU A 8 9.74 61.28 3.48
N HIS A 9 9.20 61.34 4.70
CA HIS A 9 7.75 61.45 4.92
C HIS A 9 7.19 62.80 4.44
N ALA A 10 7.94 63.89 4.62
CA ALA A 10 7.55 65.22 4.18
C ALA A 10 7.58 65.38 2.64
N ARG A 11 8.53 64.74 1.95
CA ARG A 11 8.63 64.80 0.48
C ARG A 11 7.73 63.81 -0.27
N PHE A 12 7.39 62.68 0.36
CA PHE A 12 6.56 61.64 -0.26
C PHE A 12 5.55 61.08 0.75
N PRO A 13 4.44 61.80 1.02
CA PRO A 13 3.48 61.41 2.05
C PRO A 13 2.85 60.01 1.83
N GLY A 14 2.83 59.51 0.57
CA GLY A 14 2.39 58.15 0.23
C GLY A 14 3.40 57.02 0.49
N PHE A 15 4.68 57.35 0.74
CA PHE A 15 5.75 56.35 0.91
C PHE A 15 5.58 55.52 2.20
N VAL A 16 5.16 56.16 3.29
CA VAL A 16 4.89 55.48 4.57
C VAL A 16 3.64 54.60 4.48
N GLY A 17 2.60 55.04 3.75
CA GLY A 17 1.44 54.20 3.46
C GLY A 17 1.82 52.95 2.69
N SER A 18 2.66 53.09 1.64
CA SER A 18 3.13 51.96 0.83
C SER A 18 3.90 50.91 1.65
N GLN A 19 4.77 51.31 2.58
CA GLN A 19 5.48 50.38 3.45
C GLN A 19 4.57 49.68 4.47
N GLN A 20 3.57 50.38 5.01
CA GLN A 20 2.58 49.76 5.90
C GLN A 20 1.69 48.75 5.16
N HIS A 21 1.30 49.05 3.91
CA HIS A 21 0.56 48.11 3.07
C HIS A 21 1.41 46.87 2.72
N LEU A 22 2.68 47.05 2.36
CA LEU A 22 3.61 45.93 2.11
C LEU A 22 3.85 45.08 3.36
N ALA A 23 4.01 45.69 4.53
CA ALA A 23 4.17 44.96 5.79
C ALA A 23 2.91 44.16 6.17
N ARG A 24 1.71 44.73 5.96
CA ARG A 24 0.43 44.03 6.17
C ARG A 24 0.27 42.85 5.21
N LEU A 25 0.61 43.04 3.93
CA LEU A 25 0.56 41.96 2.93
C LEU A 25 1.56 40.84 3.26
N ALA A 26 2.81 41.19 3.62
CA ALA A 26 3.82 40.21 4.04
C ALA A 26 3.36 39.42 5.29
N THR A 27 2.77 40.12 6.27
CA THR A 27 2.23 39.49 7.49
C THR A 27 1.08 38.55 7.14
N LEU A 28 0.15 38.98 6.29
CA LEU A 28 -0.96 38.14 5.83
C LEU A 28 -0.44 36.91 5.08
N SER A 29 0.53 37.06 4.19
CA SER A 29 1.18 35.94 3.50
C SER A 29 1.84 34.97 4.48
N LEU A 30 2.58 35.47 5.47
CA LEU A 30 3.19 34.65 6.52
C LEU A 30 2.14 33.89 7.34
N VAL A 31 1.03 34.55 7.71
CA VAL A 31 -0.08 33.90 8.42
C VAL A 31 -0.72 32.82 7.56
N LEU A 32 -0.97 33.06 6.28
CA LEU A 32 -1.54 32.06 5.36
C LEU A 32 -0.62 30.86 5.20
N VAL A 33 0.69 31.08 5.06
CA VAL A 33 1.69 30.00 5.03
C VAL A 33 1.70 29.24 6.35
N ALA A 34 1.73 29.93 7.49
CA ALA A 34 1.70 29.29 8.81
C ALA A 34 0.43 28.44 9.01
N VAL A 35 -0.73 28.96 8.63
CA VAL A 35 -2.01 28.21 8.68
C VAL A 35 -1.95 26.98 7.78
N ALA A 36 -1.42 27.10 6.55
CA ALA A 36 -1.27 25.97 5.64
C ALA A 36 -0.34 24.88 6.20
N LEU A 37 0.78 25.28 6.81
CA LEU A 37 1.73 24.36 7.45
C LEU A 37 1.12 23.68 8.68
N LEU A 38 0.49 24.44 9.59
CA LEU A 38 -0.14 23.90 10.80
C LEU A 38 -1.29 22.94 10.47
N ASN A 39 -2.07 23.22 9.42
CA ASN A 39 -3.13 22.32 8.97
C ASN A 39 -2.57 21.03 8.39
N ARG A 40 -1.48 21.11 7.60
CA ARG A 40 -0.76 19.95 7.10
C ARG A 40 -0.21 19.12 8.25
N ASP A 41 0.46 19.74 9.22
CA ASP A 41 1.07 19.04 10.37
C ASP A 41 0.01 18.36 11.23
N ARG A 42 -1.10 19.04 11.52
CA ARG A 42 -2.23 18.43 12.25
C ARG A 42 -2.82 17.23 11.53
N LYS A 43 -2.93 17.28 10.19
CA LYS A 43 -3.41 16.16 9.39
C LYS A 43 -2.43 14.99 9.48
N THR A 44 -1.15 15.26 9.25
CA THR A 44 -0.08 14.27 9.30
C THR A 44 0.03 13.60 10.67
N LEU A 45 0.00 14.35 11.77
CA LEU A 45 0.06 13.79 13.13
C LEU A 45 -1.12 12.87 13.46
N LYS A 46 -2.28 13.11 12.85
CA LYS A 46 -3.46 12.24 13.01
C LYS A 46 -3.39 10.99 12.15
N GLU A 47 -2.86 11.11 10.92
CA GLU A 47 -2.84 10.02 9.94
C GLU A 47 -1.67 9.06 10.13
N ILE A 48 -0.49 9.54 10.53
CA ILE A 48 0.72 8.71 10.66
C ILE A 48 0.52 7.48 11.55
N PRO A 49 -0.03 7.58 12.77
CA PRO A 49 -0.17 6.41 13.63
C PRO A 49 -1.08 5.34 13.01
N GLY A 50 -2.24 5.74 12.48
CA GLY A 50 -3.17 4.82 11.81
C GLY A 50 -2.60 4.24 10.52
N GLY A 51 -1.89 5.06 9.74
CA GLY A 51 -1.21 4.61 8.52
C GLY A 51 -0.08 3.61 8.81
N ALA A 52 0.76 3.88 9.81
CA ALA A 52 1.81 2.96 10.24
C ALA A 52 1.24 1.64 10.77
N GLN A 53 0.15 1.71 11.55
CA GLN A 53 -0.58 0.53 12.01
C GLN A 53 -1.12 -0.30 10.83
N ALA A 54 -1.74 0.35 9.84
CA ALA A 54 -2.26 -0.34 8.65
C ALA A 54 -1.16 -1.06 7.85
N ILE A 55 0.01 -0.42 7.70
CA ILE A 55 1.18 -1.03 7.06
C ILE A 55 1.71 -2.22 7.87
N TYR A 56 1.75 -2.09 9.21
CA TYR A 56 2.11 -3.19 10.11
C TYR A 56 1.12 -4.36 10.02
N ASP A 57 -0.17 -4.08 9.92
CA ASP A 57 -1.23 -5.07 9.93
C ASP A 57 -1.35 -5.85 8.62
N GLN A 58 -1.00 -5.23 7.49
CA GLN A 58 -1.12 -5.86 6.18
C GLN A 58 0.24 -6.13 5.53
N GLN A 59 0.93 -5.12 5.00
CA GLN A 59 2.15 -5.29 4.19
C GLN A 59 3.29 -5.96 4.96
N TYR A 60 3.49 -5.58 6.23
CA TYR A 60 4.50 -6.22 7.06
C TYR A 60 4.16 -7.68 7.37
N GLN A 61 2.89 -8.02 7.60
CA GLN A 61 2.49 -9.41 7.80
C GLN A 61 2.59 -10.23 6.52
N MET A 62 2.30 -9.64 5.35
CA MET A 62 2.50 -10.27 4.04
C MET A 62 3.97 -10.64 3.86
N ALA A 63 4.87 -9.70 4.18
CA ALA A 63 6.31 -9.92 4.13
C ALA A 63 6.77 -11.03 5.07
N ARG A 64 6.30 -11.02 6.34
CA ARG A 64 6.61 -12.09 7.31
C ARG A 64 6.10 -13.46 6.88
N PHE A 65 4.88 -13.51 6.33
CA PHE A 65 4.29 -14.74 5.81
C PHE A 65 5.15 -15.32 4.68
N LEU A 66 5.45 -14.52 3.67
CA LEU A 66 6.24 -14.95 2.52
C LEU A 66 7.68 -15.31 2.92
N ALA A 67 8.34 -14.53 3.77
CA ALA A 67 9.67 -14.85 4.27
C ALA A 67 9.71 -16.17 5.06
N THR A 68 8.61 -16.54 5.75
CA THR A 68 8.53 -17.78 6.54
C THR A 68 8.26 -19.01 5.67
N TYR A 69 7.30 -18.93 4.74
CA TYR A 69 6.80 -20.12 4.01
C TYR A 69 7.20 -20.18 2.53
N TYR A 70 7.69 -19.07 1.98
CA TYR A 70 8.14 -18.99 0.59
C TYR A 70 9.55 -18.38 0.49
N PRO A 71 10.52 -18.78 1.35
CA PRO A 71 11.86 -18.19 1.32
C PRO A 71 12.53 -18.45 -0.03
N ASN A 72 13.00 -17.39 -0.68
CA ASN A 72 13.61 -17.42 -2.02
C ASN A 72 12.73 -18.01 -3.14
N ALA A 73 11.42 -18.18 -2.89
CA ALA A 73 10.52 -18.67 -3.91
C ALA A 73 10.12 -17.54 -4.88
N PRO A 74 9.81 -17.86 -6.16
CA PRO A 74 9.20 -16.91 -7.06
C PRO A 74 7.75 -16.60 -6.65
N ILE A 75 7.46 -15.32 -6.48
CA ILE A 75 6.17 -14.81 -6.02
C ILE A 75 5.70 -13.66 -6.91
N ALA A 76 4.40 -13.41 -6.95
CA ALA A 76 3.84 -12.22 -7.59
C ALA A 76 3.15 -11.32 -6.57
N ALA A 77 3.29 -10.01 -6.72
CA ALA A 77 2.63 -9.05 -5.85
C ALA A 77 2.40 -7.72 -6.58
N ASN A 78 1.48 -6.91 -6.06
CA ASN A 78 1.32 -5.51 -6.47
C ASN A 78 1.86 -4.51 -5.44
N ASP A 79 2.26 -4.99 -4.25
CA ASP A 79 2.85 -4.19 -3.19
C ASP A 79 4.13 -4.86 -2.72
N ILE A 80 5.25 -4.46 -3.33
CA ILE A 80 6.50 -5.23 -3.29
C ILE A 80 7.48 -4.76 -2.22
N GLY A 81 7.26 -3.60 -1.60
CA GLY A 81 8.24 -2.93 -0.73
C GLY A 81 8.69 -3.79 0.45
N ALA A 82 7.82 -3.96 1.45
CA ALA A 82 8.14 -4.77 2.63
C ALA A 82 8.43 -6.24 2.25
N ILE A 83 7.68 -6.80 1.29
CA ILE A 83 7.83 -8.21 0.86
C ILE A 83 9.27 -8.49 0.41
N THR A 84 9.82 -7.66 -0.48
CA THR A 84 11.17 -7.84 -1.01
C THR A 84 12.26 -7.36 -0.05
N PHE A 85 11.95 -6.45 0.87
CA PHE A 85 12.90 -6.02 1.90
C PHE A 85 13.16 -7.12 2.95
N TYR A 86 12.12 -7.80 3.42
CA TYR A 86 12.23 -8.83 4.46
C TYR A 86 12.47 -10.25 3.92
N GLY A 87 12.31 -10.45 2.62
CA GLY A 87 12.56 -11.74 1.98
C GLY A 87 13.25 -11.57 0.64
N ASN A 88 14.23 -12.43 0.37
CA ASN A 88 14.96 -12.45 -0.90
C ASN A 88 14.15 -13.18 -1.99
N HIS A 89 12.96 -12.68 -2.29
CA HIS A 89 12.03 -13.30 -3.26
C HIS A 89 12.37 -12.86 -4.68
N ASP A 90 12.25 -13.80 -5.63
CA ASP A 90 12.11 -13.45 -7.04
C ASP A 90 10.68 -12.93 -7.25
N CYS A 91 10.49 -11.62 -7.18
CA CYS A 91 9.19 -10.98 -7.14
C CYS A 91 8.79 -10.45 -8.53
N LEU A 92 7.80 -11.10 -9.14
CA LEU A 92 7.07 -10.56 -10.28
C LEU A 92 6.16 -9.42 -9.79
N ASP A 93 6.59 -8.18 -10.04
CA ASP A 93 5.83 -6.98 -9.70
C ASP A 93 4.79 -6.68 -10.78
N LEU A 94 3.52 -6.97 -10.45
CA LEU A 94 2.39 -6.80 -11.36
C LEU A 94 1.99 -5.33 -11.58
N VAL A 95 2.60 -4.37 -10.87
CA VAL A 95 2.44 -2.93 -11.11
C VAL A 95 3.52 -2.38 -12.05
N GLY A 96 4.70 -3.01 -12.08
CA GLY A 96 5.81 -2.61 -12.96
C GLY A 96 6.73 -1.53 -12.38
N LEU A 97 6.82 -1.41 -11.05
CA LEU A 97 7.86 -0.61 -10.38
C LEU A 97 9.22 -1.31 -10.45
N ALA A 98 9.25 -2.64 -10.35
CA ALA A 98 10.47 -3.45 -10.38
C ALA A 98 10.57 -4.41 -11.58
N THR A 99 9.46 -4.75 -12.23
CA THR A 99 9.45 -5.59 -13.43
C THR A 99 9.30 -4.73 -14.68
N VAL A 100 10.42 -4.50 -15.38
CA VAL A 100 10.48 -3.61 -16.57
C VAL A 100 9.50 -4.03 -17.66
N GLU A 101 9.33 -5.33 -17.90
CA GLU A 101 8.39 -5.82 -18.91
C GLU A 101 6.93 -5.49 -18.58
N VAL A 102 6.55 -5.58 -17.30
CA VAL A 102 5.23 -5.13 -16.82
C VAL A 102 5.06 -3.63 -17.03
N ALA A 103 6.11 -2.84 -16.75
CA ALA A 103 6.10 -1.40 -16.97
C ALA A 103 5.87 -1.04 -18.46
N ASP A 104 6.57 -1.73 -19.36
CA ASP A 104 6.46 -1.53 -20.81
C ASP A 104 5.07 -1.93 -21.35
N LEU A 105 4.57 -3.09 -20.92
CA LEU A 105 3.21 -3.54 -21.28
C LEU A 105 2.14 -2.57 -20.79
N ARG A 106 2.29 -2.03 -19.57
CA ARG A 106 1.36 -1.02 -19.04
C ARG A 106 1.45 0.30 -19.80
N ALA A 107 2.65 0.78 -20.13
CA ALA A 107 2.85 1.99 -20.93
C ALA A 107 2.21 1.89 -22.32
N LYS A 108 2.17 0.67 -22.88
CA LYS A 108 1.54 0.35 -24.18
C LYS A 108 0.05 0.02 -24.09
N ASN A 109 -0.56 0.05 -22.91
CA ASN A 109 -1.93 -0.45 -22.67
C ASN A 109 -2.14 -1.90 -23.13
N ALA A 110 -1.08 -2.72 -23.07
CA ALA A 110 -1.04 -4.11 -23.51
C ALA A 110 -0.95 -5.11 -22.34
N PHE A 111 -0.96 -4.63 -21.09
CA PHE A 111 -0.96 -5.49 -19.91
C PHE A 111 -2.35 -6.13 -19.72
N THR A 112 -2.50 -7.39 -20.13
CA THR A 112 -3.77 -8.14 -20.09
C THR A 112 -3.68 -9.38 -19.19
N THR A 113 -4.81 -10.06 -18.96
CA THR A 113 -4.87 -11.36 -18.27
C THR A 113 -3.88 -12.37 -18.86
N ASP A 114 -3.80 -12.47 -20.19
CA ASP A 114 -2.89 -13.39 -20.87
C ASP A 114 -1.43 -13.02 -20.61
N GLN A 115 -1.11 -11.72 -20.52
CA GLN A 115 0.24 -11.29 -20.15
C GLN A 115 0.56 -11.59 -18.69
N ILE A 116 -0.40 -11.43 -17.77
CA ILE A 116 -0.23 -11.82 -16.36
C ILE A 116 0.07 -13.32 -16.27
N GLN A 117 -0.69 -14.15 -16.99
CA GLN A 117 -0.46 -15.59 -17.04
C GLN A 117 0.91 -15.94 -17.60
N ARG A 118 1.25 -15.43 -18.79
CA ARG A 118 2.53 -15.68 -19.45
C ARG A 118 3.71 -15.31 -18.55
N LEU A 119 3.71 -14.10 -17.99
CA LEU A 119 4.78 -13.63 -17.11
C LEU A 119 4.89 -14.50 -15.84
N ALA A 120 3.76 -14.89 -15.26
CA ALA A 120 3.77 -15.75 -14.08
C ALA A 120 4.36 -17.14 -14.39
N GLU A 121 4.07 -17.71 -15.55
CA GLU A 121 4.66 -18.96 -16.03
C GLU A 121 6.17 -18.83 -16.29
N GLU A 122 6.60 -17.77 -16.97
CA GLU A 122 8.01 -17.47 -17.26
C GLU A 122 8.84 -17.31 -15.98
N HIS A 123 8.30 -16.58 -14.99
CA HIS A 123 8.91 -16.40 -13.67
C HIS A 123 8.71 -17.61 -12.74
N ARG A 124 7.99 -18.65 -13.17
CA ARG A 124 7.68 -19.84 -12.35
C ARG A 124 7.04 -19.48 -11.01
N THR A 125 6.14 -18.51 -11.06
CA THR A 125 5.49 -17.93 -9.89
C THR A 125 4.68 -18.99 -9.17
N ARG A 126 4.88 -19.13 -7.85
CA ARG A 126 4.19 -20.14 -7.04
C ARG A 126 2.93 -19.58 -6.36
N VAL A 127 3.08 -18.41 -5.76
CA VAL A 127 2.03 -17.73 -5.01
C VAL A 127 1.94 -16.27 -5.45
N ALA A 128 0.72 -15.75 -5.51
CA ALA A 128 0.48 -14.33 -5.68
C ALA A 128 -0.22 -13.73 -4.47
N VAL A 129 0.24 -12.57 -4.00
CA VAL A 129 -0.36 -11.83 -2.89
C VAL A 129 -0.72 -10.44 -3.39
N VAL A 130 -2.01 -10.20 -3.65
CA VAL A 130 -2.45 -9.04 -4.41
C VAL A 130 -3.74 -8.40 -3.89
N TYR A 131 -4.02 -7.16 -4.32
CA TYR A 131 -5.31 -6.49 -4.22
C TYR A 131 -6.17 -6.81 -5.46
N PRO A 132 -7.18 -7.69 -5.38
CA PRO A 132 -7.94 -8.09 -6.57
C PRO A 132 -8.67 -6.92 -7.24
N SER A 133 -9.00 -5.87 -6.49
CA SER A 133 -9.62 -4.64 -7.01
C SER A 133 -8.76 -3.92 -8.05
N TRP A 134 -7.45 -4.17 -8.10
CA TRP A 134 -6.52 -3.57 -9.08
C TRP A 134 -6.50 -4.33 -10.42
N PHE A 135 -7.03 -5.56 -10.45
CA PHE A 135 -6.95 -6.49 -11.58
C PHE A 135 -8.35 -6.75 -12.15
N VAL A 136 -8.83 -5.80 -12.97
CA VAL A 136 -10.18 -5.77 -13.54
C VAL A 136 -10.14 -5.59 -15.07
N GLY A 137 -11.31 -5.70 -15.72
CA GLY A 137 -11.42 -5.47 -17.17
C GLY A 137 -10.58 -6.44 -18.00
N THR A 138 -9.65 -5.91 -18.80
CA THR A 138 -8.73 -6.68 -19.64
C THR A 138 -7.51 -7.21 -18.89
N GLN A 139 -7.24 -6.73 -17.67
CA GLN A 139 -6.10 -7.11 -16.82
C GLN A 139 -6.54 -7.87 -15.56
N LYS A 140 -7.53 -8.77 -15.70
CA LYS A 140 -7.97 -9.63 -14.60
C LYS A 140 -6.91 -10.66 -14.25
N LEU A 141 -6.89 -11.10 -12.99
CA LEU A 141 -6.10 -12.27 -12.61
C LEU A 141 -6.54 -13.50 -13.43
N PRO A 142 -5.61 -14.36 -13.87
CA PRO A 142 -5.95 -15.58 -14.60
C PRO A 142 -6.96 -16.44 -13.83
N SER A 143 -7.92 -17.04 -14.53
CA SER A 143 -8.97 -17.87 -13.90
C SER A 143 -8.43 -19.10 -13.18
N ASP A 144 -7.25 -19.56 -13.59
CA ASP A 144 -6.60 -20.76 -13.07
C ASP A 144 -5.90 -20.50 -11.73
N TRP A 145 -5.75 -19.23 -11.35
CA TRP A 145 -5.22 -18.86 -10.04
C TRP A 145 -6.27 -19.10 -8.96
N LEU A 146 -5.98 -20.03 -8.06
CA LEU A 146 -6.92 -20.42 -7.02
C LEU A 146 -6.77 -19.54 -5.79
N GLN A 147 -7.80 -18.77 -5.45
CA GLN A 147 -7.82 -17.98 -4.23
C GLN A 147 -7.90 -18.89 -3.00
N VAL A 148 -6.84 -18.92 -2.20
CA VAL A 148 -6.75 -19.81 -1.03
C VAL A 148 -7.13 -19.10 0.26
N GLY A 149 -6.80 -17.82 0.36
CA GLY A 149 -7.02 -17.04 1.56
C GLY A 149 -7.06 -15.54 1.31
N THR A 150 -7.56 -14.82 2.31
CA THR A 150 -7.70 -13.37 2.28
C THR A 150 -7.47 -12.80 3.67
N TRP A 151 -6.96 -11.58 3.71
CA TRP A 151 -6.91 -10.72 4.89
C TRP A 151 -7.63 -9.42 4.58
N ARG A 152 -8.44 -8.96 5.54
CA ARG A 152 -9.23 -7.74 5.39
C ARG A 152 -9.14 -6.88 6.65
N LEU A 153 -8.73 -5.63 6.47
CA LEU A 153 -8.80 -4.61 7.51
C LEU A 153 -10.15 -3.90 7.45
N ASN A 154 -10.51 -3.22 8.55
CA ASN A 154 -11.64 -2.31 8.53
C ASN A 154 -11.37 -1.18 7.51
N PRO A 155 -12.30 -0.83 6.61
CA PRO A 155 -12.11 0.29 5.67
C PRO A 155 -11.74 1.62 6.34
N TYR A 156 -12.19 1.86 7.58
CA TYR A 156 -11.82 3.05 8.35
C TYR A 156 -10.36 3.06 8.83
N GLU A 157 -9.69 1.90 8.79
CA GLU A 157 -8.29 1.69 9.17
C GLU A 157 -7.36 1.59 7.95
N ARG A 158 -7.86 1.89 6.74
CA ARG A 158 -7.08 1.79 5.50
C ARG A 158 -5.74 2.52 5.56
N GLY A 159 -5.71 3.70 6.19
CA GLY A 159 -4.51 4.53 6.26
C GLY A 159 -3.90 4.75 4.88
N PHE A 160 -2.64 4.32 4.70
CA PHE A 160 -1.87 4.46 3.46
C PHE A 160 -1.95 3.24 2.52
N LEU A 161 -2.77 2.22 2.84
CA LEU A 161 -2.85 1.01 2.03
C LEU A 161 -3.48 1.26 0.65
N GLY A 162 -2.98 0.51 -0.33
CA GLY A 162 -3.55 0.45 -1.69
C GLY A 162 -4.94 -0.19 -1.72
N ASP A 163 -5.20 -1.13 -0.81
CA ASP A 163 -6.53 -1.65 -0.47
C ASP A 163 -6.50 -2.27 0.94
N THR A 164 -7.64 -2.28 1.63
CA THR A 164 -7.83 -3.01 2.89
C THR A 164 -7.97 -4.51 2.71
N TYR A 165 -8.29 -4.97 1.49
CA TYR A 165 -8.49 -6.36 1.15
C TYR A 165 -7.33 -6.90 0.29
N VAL A 166 -6.60 -7.87 0.84
CA VAL A 166 -5.53 -8.60 0.15
C VAL A 166 -5.89 -10.08 0.07
N ALA A 167 -5.59 -10.69 -1.08
CA ALA A 167 -5.88 -12.07 -1.37
C ALA A 167 -4.60 -12.84 -1.74
N PHE A 168 -4.56 -14.11 -1.33
CA PHE A 168 -3.49 -15.05 -1.55
C PHE A 168 -3.96 -16.09 -2.55
N TYR A 169 -3.29 -16.17 -3.70
CA TYR A 169 -3.60 -17.09 -4.78
C TYR A 169 -2.49 -18.13 -4.94
N ALA A 170 -2.89 -19.40 -5.08
CA ALA A 170 -2.03 -20.41 -5.63
C ALA A 170 -2.03 -20.24 -7.16
N VAL A 171 -0.87 -19.93 -7.74
CA VAL A 171 -0.74 -19.69 -9.19
C VAL A 171 -0.90 -20.99 -9.98
N HIS A 172 -0.50 -22.11 -9.37
CA HIS A 172 -0.74 -23.45 -9.89
C HIS A 172 -1.55 -24.29 -8.89
N PRO A 173 -2.42 -25.21 -9.34
CA PRO A 173 -3.24 -26.03 -8.45
C PRO A 173 -2.44 -26.79 -7.39
N GLN A 174 -1.21 -27.21 -7.72
CA GLN A 174 -0.31 -27.94 -6.82
C GLN A 174 0.13 -27.12 -5.59
N GLU A 175 0.09 -25.78 -5.67
CA GLU A 175 0.46 -24.90 -4.55
C GLU A 175 -0.67 -24.71 -3.53
N THR A 176 -1.91 -25.09 -3.88
CA THR A 176 -3.11 -24.82 -3.08
C THR A 176 -3.02 -25.38 -1.66
N GLU A 177 -2.64 -26.65 -1.52
CA GLU A 177 -2.57 -27.30 -0.21
C GLU A 177 -1.45 -26.72 0.67
N TYR A 178 -0.30 -26.44 0.06
CA TYR A 178 0.85 -25.87 0.76
C TYR A 178 0.52 -24.44 1.23
N LEU A 179 -0.08 -23.62 0.37
CA LEU A 179 -0.53 -22.28 0.70
C LEU A 179 -1.58 -22.29 1.82
N ALA A 180 -2.58 -23.17 1.75
CA ALA A 180 -3.62 -23.28 2.76
C ALA A 180 -3.03 -23.66 4.13
N ARG A 181 -2.13 -24.64 4.16
CA ARG A 181 -1.47 -25.09 5.39
C ARG A 181 -0.58 -23.99 5.98
N SER A 182 0.13 -23.26 5.13
CA SER A 182 1.00 -22.15 5.54
C SER A 182 0.18 -21.00 6.14
N LEU A 183 -0.94 -20.63 5.51
CA LEU A 183 -1.85 -19.59 6.03
C LEU A 183 -2.43 -20.00 7.39
N ARG A 184 -2.83 -21.26 7.55
CA ARG A 184 -3.30 -21.80 8.84
C ARG A 184 -2.20 -21.74 9.92
N ALA A 185 -0.99 -22.14 9.58
CA ALA A 185 0.14 -22.09 10.53
C ALA A 185 0.55 -20.65 10.89
N PHE A 186 0.22 -19.67 10.05
CA PHE A 186 0.47 -18.25 10.31
C PHE A 186 -0.70 -17.53 11.01
N GLU A 187 -1.89 -18.13 11.06
CA GLU A 187 -3.14 -17.50 11.50
C GLU A 187 -3.00 -16.73 12.82
N SER A 188 -2.38 -17.34 13.83
CA SER A 188 -2.20 -16.74 15.17
C SER A 188 -1.16 -15.63 15.22
N ARG A 189 -0.37 -15.44 14.15
CA ARG A 189 0.63 -14.38 14.04
C ARG A 189 0.08 -13.12 13.35
N VAL A 190 -1.10 -13.23 12.74
CA VAL A 190 -1.80 -12.10 12.13
C VAL A 190 -2.43 -11.25 13.25
N PRO A 191 -2.32 -9.91 13.21
CA PRO A 191 -2.93 -9.03 14.20
C PRO A 191 -4.44 -9.27 14.33
N PRO A 192 -4.99 -9.22 15.55
CA PRO A 192 -6.37 -9.63 15.83
C PRO A 192 -7.44 -8.76 15.17
N ASN A 193 -7.11 -7.54 14.75
CA ASN A 193 -7.99 -6.64 14.01
C ASN A 193 -8.10 -6.98 12.52
N VAL A 194 -7.23 -7.84 12.00
CA VAL A 194 -7.27 -8.28 10.60
C VAL A 194 -8.20 -9.49 10.47
N GLN A 195 -9.26 -9.32 9.69
CA GLN A 195 -10.22 -10.38 9.42
C GLN A 195 -9.64 -11.37 8.41
N GLN A 196 -9.58 -12.63 8.81
CA GLN A 196 -9.05 -13.74 8.03
C GLN A 196 -10.20 -14.56 7.42
N SER A 197 -10.09 -14.94 6.14
CA SER A 197 -11.02 -15.89 5.53
C SER A 197 -10.37 -16.72 4.43
N GLY A 198 -10.84 -17.95 4.19
CA GLY A 198 -10.31 -18.81 3.13
C GLY A 198 -10.46 -20.30 3.37
N LEU A 199 -9.91 -21.10 2.46
CA LEU A 199 -9.89 -22.57 2.54
C LEU A 199 -9.17 -23.08 3.79
N TYR A 200 -8.19 -22.31 4.28
CA TYR A 200 -7.36 -22.69 5.41
C TYR A 200 -8.11 -22.73 6.75
N LEU A 201 -9.22 -22.01 6.90
CA LEU A 201 -10.03 -22.00 8.13
C LEU A 201 -11.07 -23.14 8.19
N LYS A 202 -11.44 -23.73 7.04
CA LYS A 202 -12.54 -24.73 6.95
C LYS A 202 -12.25 -26.05 7.66
N SER A 203 -10.98 -26.40 7.92
CA SER A 203 -10.65 -27.66 8.61
C SER A 203 -10.90 -27.62 10.11
N GLN A 204 -10.97 -26.44 10.74
CA GLN A 204 -11.22 -26.32 12.19
C GLN A 204 -12.69 -26.62 12.53
N THR A 205 -13.63 -26.27 11.64
CA THR A 205 -15.07 -26.45 11.86
C THR A 205 -15.51 -27.92 11.85
N LEU A 206 -14.80 -28.80 11.13
CA LEU A 206 -15.12 -30.22 11.08
C LEU A 206 -14.62 -30.99 12.30
N THR A 207 -13.49 -30.62 12.90
CA THR A 207 -12.97 -31.29 14.10
C THR A 207 -13.73 -30.88 15.37
N ALA A 208 -14.22 -29.64 15.44
CA ALA A 208 -15.03 -29.17 16.56
C ALA A 208 -16.42 -29.85 16.63
N ARG A 209 -17.01 -30.23 15.48
CA ARG A 209 -18.33 -30.89 15.41
C ARG A 209 -18.30 -32.41 15.60
N VAL A 210 -17.13 -33.03 15.65
CA VAL A 210 -16.97 -34.47 15.88
C VAL A 210 -16.68 -34.77 17.36
N ASN A 211 -16.38 -33.74 18.16
CA ASN A 211 -16.06 -33.84 19.59
C ASN A 211 -17.18 -33.28 20.49
N GLU A 212 -18.38 -33.04 19.95
CA GLU A 212 -19.64 -32.77 20.67
C GLU A 212 -20.60 -33.94 20.46
#